data_AF-A0A2D4HHG3-F1
#
_entry.id   AF-A0A2D4HHG3-F1
#
_cell.length_a   1.000
_cell.length_b   1.000
_cell.length_c   1.000
_cell.angle_alpha   90.00
_cell.angle_beta   90.00
_cell.angle_gamma   90.00
#
_symmetry.space_group_name_H-M   'P 1'
#
loop_
_entity.id
_entity.type
_entity.pdbx_description
1 polymer ?
#
loop_
_entity_poly.entity_id
_entity_poly.type
_entity_poly.pdbx_seq_one_letter_code
_entity_poly.pdbx_strand_id
1 'polypeptide(L)'
;SQLSERLEKQQIANKAEIEKIRHKVDDCEHCREFFNKEGRLKVASIAREGSDEDTDEEKEVLKNQLREMELELAQTKLQLVEAECKIQDLEHDLGQALNEVQASRKTWFNRTLSSIKTVTGVQGKETC
;
A
#
# COMPACT_ATOMS: atom_id res chain seq x y z
N SER A 1 -41.70 39.04 36.68
CA SER A 1 -41.14 37.81 37.28
C SER A 1 -39.68 38.05 37.59
N GLN A 2 -39.21 37.77 38.81
CA GLN A 2 -37.83 38.03 39.25
C GLN A 2 -36.77 37.33 38.37
N LEU A 3 -37.12 36.19 37.78
CA LEU A 3 -36.28 35.45 36.86
C LEU A 3 -36.07 36.21 35.54
N SER A 4 -37.13 36.83 35.00
CA SER A 4 -37.07 37.62 33.76
C SER A 4 -36.17 38.84 33.91
N GLU A 5 -36.27 39.55 35.05
CA GLU A 5 -35.44 40.73 35.33
C GLU A 5 -33.95 40.36 35.47
N ARG A 6 -33.66 39.23 36.11
CA ARG A 6 -32.28 38.71 36.21
C ARG A 6 -31.73 38.32 34.84
N LEU A 7 -32.55 37.66 34.01
CA LEU A 7 -32.16 37.27 32.66
C LEU A 7 -31.87 38.49 31.79
N GLU A 8 -32.72 39.52 31.86
CA GLU A 8 -32.53 40.78 31.13
C GLU A 8 -31.24 41.50 31.54
N LYS A 9 -30.97 41.60 32.85
CA LYS A 9 -29.71 42.17 33.36
C LYS A 9 -28.48 41.41 32.85
N GLN A 10 -28.55 40.08 32.83
CA GLN A 10 -27.47 39.24 32.31
C GLN A 10 -27.29 39.44 30.79
N GLN A 11 -28.38 39.54 30.03
CA GLN A 11 -28.33 39.75 28.59
C GLN A 11 -27.71 41.11 28.23
N ILE A 12 -28.08 42.17 28.96
CA ILE A 12 -27.51 43.51 28.77
C ILE A 12 -26.02 43.52 29.12
N ALA A 13 -25.64 42.92 30.25
CA ALA A 13 -24.24 42.84 30.67
C ALA A 13 -23.39 42.09 29.64
N ASN A 14 -23.87 40.94 29.15
CA ASN A 14 -23.15 40.13 28.18
C ASN A 14 -23.02 40.85 26.82
N LYS A 15 -24.09 41.52 26.36
CA LYS A 15 -24.03 42.35 25.15
C LYS A 15 -22.99 43.47 25.27
N ALA A 16 -22.91 44.11 26.45
CA ALA A 16 -21.91 45.14 26.70
C ALA A 16 -20.47 44.60 26.69
N GLU A 17 -20.23 43.41 27.26
CA GLU A 17 -18.92 42.76 27.20
C GLU A 17 -18.53 42.37 25.77
N ILE A 18 -19.48 41.87 24.96
CA ILE A 18 -19.23 41.56 23.55
C ILE A 18 -18.82 42.80 22.77
N GLU A 19 -19.50 43.94 22.94
CA GLU A 19 -19.12 45.20 22.28
C GLU A 19 -17.73 45.69 22.73
N LYS A 20 -17.36 45.51 24.00
CA LYS A 20 -16.00 45.85 24.47
C LYS A 20 -14.94 45.00 23.78
N ILE A 21 -15.17 43.69 23.62
CA ILE A 21 -14.26 42.81 22.90
C ILE A 21 -14.16 43.23 21.44
N ARG A 22 -15.29 43.54 20.81
CA ARG A 22 -15.35 43.99 19.41
C ARG A 22 -14.56 45.28 19.20
N HIS A 23 -14.68 46.25 20.11
CA HIS A 23 -13.91 47.48 20.04
C HIS A 23 -12.40 47.23 20.17
N LYS A 24 -11.98 46.38 21.13
CA LYS A 24 -10.56 45.98 21.26
C LYS A 24 -10.01 45.27 20.03
N VAL A 25 -10.84 44.50 19.33
CA VAL A 25 -10.47 43.82 18.08
C VAL A 25 -10.32 44.83 16.94
N ASP A 26 -11.20 45.84 16.88
CA ASP A 26 -11.17 46.90 15.85
C ASP A 26 -10.02 47.89 16.05
N ASP A 27 -9.68 48.20 17.31
CA ASP A 27 -8.54 49.07 17.67
C ASP A 27 -7.17 48.40 17.45
N CYS A 28 -7.14 47.07 17.32
CA CYS A 28 -5.92 46.33 17.01
C CYS A 28 -5.74 46.18 15.51
N GLU A 29 -4.70 46.81 14.95
CA GLU A 29 -4.40 46.80 13.52
C GLU A 29 -4.33 45.37 12.94
N HIS A 30 -3.67 44.45 13.66
CA HIS A 30 -3.54 43.06 13.24
C HIS A 30 -4.85 42.28 13.36
N CYS A 31 -5.62 42.47 14.44
CA CYS A 31 -6.87 41.73 14.63
C CYS A 31 -7.99 42.19 13.68
N ARG A 32 -8.06 43.47 13.34
CA ARG A 32 -9.09 44.03 12.45
C ARG A 32 -9.06 43.42 11.04
N GLU A 33 -7.90 42.95 10.61
CA GLU A 33 -7.75 42.24 9.33
C GLU A 33 -8.52 40.91 9.35
N PHE A 34 -8.47 40.17 10.46
CA PHE A 34 -9.07 38.84 10.58
C PHE A 34 -10.56 38.84 10.93
N PHE A 35 -11.11 39.91 11.51
CA PHE A 35 -12.51 39.94 11.94
C PHE A 35 -13.33 40.96 11.14
N ASN A 36 -14.57 40.61 10.80
CA ASN A 36 -15.52 41.54 10.20
C ASN A 36 -16.18 42.43 11.26
N LYS A 37 -16.95 43.42 10.79
CA LYS A 37 -17.68 44.33 11.67
C LYS A 37 -18.68 43.57 12.54
N GLU A 38 -19.08 42.35 12.22
CA GLU A 38 -20.02 41.53 12.99
C GLU A 38 -19.30 40.58 13.99
N GLY A 39 -17.97 40.71 14.13
CA GLY A 39 -17.16 39.89 15.05
C GLY A 39 -16.98 38.44 14.60
N ARG A 40 -17.25 38.13 13.33
CA ARG A 40 -16.97 36.84 12.71
C ARG A 40 -15.58 36.87 12.09
N LEU A 41 -14.89 35.74 12.13
CA LEU A 41 -13.66 35.54 11.39
C LEU A 41 -13.95 35.71 9.89
N LYS A 42 -13.16 36.56 9.22
CA LYS A 42 -13.04 36.60 7.78
C LYS A 42 -12.25 35.35 7.36
N VAL A 43 -12.89 34.18 7.36
CA VAL A 43 -12.29 32.88 6.96
C VAL A 43 -12.04 32.83 5.44
N ALA A 44 -11.70 33.94 4.79
CA ALA A 44 -11.64 34.01 3.33
C ALA A 44 -10.55 34.94 2.77
N SER A 45 -9.40 35.08 3.46
CA SER A 45 -8.26 35.79 2.82
C SER A 45 -6.84 35.36 3.23
N ILE A 46 -6.64 34.35 4.11
CA ILE A 46 -5.34 33.64 4.17
C ILE A 46 -5.31 32.45 3.20
N ALA A 47 -6.49 32.01 2.76
CA ALA A 47 -6.71 31.35 1.49
C ALA A 47 -7.58 32.37 0.73
N ARG A 48 -7.23 33.00 -0.39
CA ARG A 48 -6.42 32.58 -1.54
C ARG A 48 -6.13 33.85 -2.34
N GLU A 49 -4.95 33.94 -2.95
CA GLU A 49 -4.82 34.56 -4.29
C GLU A 49 -3.53 34.16 -5.03
N GLY A 50 -2.75 33.20 -4.53
CA GLY A 50 -1.63 32.61 -5.28
C GLY A 50 -1.16 31.23 -4.83
N SER A 51 -1.96 30.48 -4.06
CA SER A 51 -1.52 29.24 -3.42
C SER A 51 -2.44 28.04 -3.68
N ASP A 52 -3.58 28.23 -4.33
CA ASP A 52 -4.64 27.23 -4.30
C ASP A 52 -4.88 26.50 -5.63
N GLU A 53 -4.58 27.14 -6.76
CA GLU A 53 -4.37 26.42 -8.03
C GLU A 53 -3.03 25.67 -7.99
N ASP A 54 -1.94 26.31 -7.52
CA ASP A 54 -0.63 25.67 -7.38
C ASP A 54 -0.65 24.41 -6.48
N THR A 55 -1.42 24.42 -5.39
CA THR A 55 -1.56 23.22 -4.53
C THR A 55 -2.51 22.17 -5.11
N ASP A 56 -3.49 22.53 -5.94
CA ASP A 56 -4.33 21.55 -6.63
C ASP A 56 -3.55 20.89 -7.78
N GLU A 57 -2.73 21.65 -8.52
CA GLU A 57 -1.81 21.11 -9.53
C GLU A 57 -0.76 20.17 -8.92
N GLU A 58 -0.08 20.57 -7.83
CA GLU A 58 0.89 19.72 -7.13
C GLU A 58 0.24 18.41 -6.64
N LYS A 59 -0.99 18.51 -6.12
CA LYS A 59 -1.76 17.35 -5.67
C LYS A 59 -2.15 16.42 -6.81
N GLU A 60 -2.52 16.94 -7.98
CA GLU A 60 -2.79 16.11 -9.16
C GLU A 60 -1.51 15.46 -9.70
N VAL A 61 -0.36 16.14 -9.67
CA VAL A 61 0.95 15.56 -10.00
C VAL A 61 1.28 14.40 -9.06
N LEU A 62 1.14 14.59 -7.74
CA LEU A 62 1.39 13.53 -6.75
C LEU A 62 0.46 12.32 -6.93
N LYS A 63 -0.82 12.54 -7.25
CA LYS A 63 -1.76 11.46 -7.58
C LYS A 63 -1.36 10.70 -8.84
N ASN A 64 -0.87 11.40 -9.86
CA ASN A 64 -0.40 10.77 -11.09
C ASN A 64 0.86 9.93 -10.83
N GLN A 65 1.82 10.43 -10.06
CA GLN A 65 3.00 9.67 -9.63
C GLN A 65 2.62 8.44 -8.80
N LEU A 66 1.65 8.58 -7.88
CA LEU A 66 1.15 7.45 -7.10
C LEU A 66 0.58 6.37 -8.00
N ARG A 67 -0.24 6.76 -8.98
CA ARG A 67 -0.82 5.83 -9.95
C ARG A 67 0.25 5.15 -10.82
N GLU A 68 1.27 5.90 -11.24
CA GLU A 68 2.38 5.36 -12.01
C GLU A 68 3.19 4.34 -11.19
N MET A 69 3.53 4.66 -9.94
CA MET A 69 4.19 3.73 -9.02
C MET A 69 3.33 2.48 -8.74
N GLU A 70 2.01 2.63 -8.62
CA GLU A 70 1.09 1.49 -8.45
C GLU A 70 1.08 0.56 -9.68
N LEU A 71 1.14 1.13 -10.88
CA LEU A 71 1.22 0.38 -12.14
C LEU A 71 2.55 -0.36 -12.27
N GLU A 72 3.67 0.32 -12.01
CA GLU A 72 5.00 -0.29 -12.02
C GLU A 72 5.08 -1.43 -11.00
N LEU A 73 4.56 -1.22 -9.79
CA LEU A 73 4.50 -2.24 -8.76
C LEU A 73 3.69 -3.46 -9.21
N ALA A 74 2.53 -3.24 -9.85
CA ALA A 74 1.72 -4.33 -10.38
C ALA A 74 2.46 -5.11 -11.48
N GLN A 75 3.18 -4.40 -12.36
CA GLN A 75 3.99 -5.01 -13.42
C GLN A 75 5.15 -5.84 -12.84
N THR A 76 5.91 -5.30 -11.87
CA THR A 76 7.00 -6.04 -11.22
C THR A 76 6.48 -7.25 -10.46
N LYS A 77 5.32 -7.14 -9.80
CA LYS A 77 4.67 -8.29 -9.14
C LYS A 77 4.30 -9.39 -10.14
N LEU A 78 3.77 -9.02 -11.31
CA LEU A 78 3.48 -9.98 -12.36
C LEU A 78 4.75 -10.70 -12.84
N GLN A 79 5.82 -9.94 -13.13
CA GLN A 79 7.10 -10.51 -13.55
C GLN A 79 7.70 -11.46 -12.51
N LEU A 80 7.54 -11.14 -11.22
CA LEU A 80 7.98 -12.03 -10.14
C LEU A 80 7.24 -13.37 -10.20
N VAL A 81 5.91 -13.34 -10.28
CA VAL A 81 5.09 -14.56 -10.36
C VAL A 81 5.42 -15.37 -11.61
N GLU A 82 5.62 -14.71 -12.76
CA GLU A 82 6.04 -15.39 -14.00
C GLU A 82 7.41 -16.08 -13.85
N ALA A 83 8.36 -15.43 -13.18
CA ALA A 83 9.66 -16.01 -12.89
C ALA A 83 9.56 -17.20 -11.92
N GLU A 84 8.75 -17.09 -10.87
CA GLU A 84 8.50 -18.17 -9.92
C GLU A 84 7.86 -19.40 -10.62
N CYS A 85 6.85 -19.19 -11.47
CA CYS A 85 6.25 -20.26 -12.26
C CYS A 85 7.28 -20.91 -13.19
N LYS A 86 8.12 -20.12 -13.86
CA LYS A 86 9.17 -20.66 -14.74
C LYS A 86 10.20 -21.49 -13.98
N ILE A 87 10.54 -21.10 -12.75
CA ILE A 87 11.41 -21.89 -11.88
C ILE A 87 10.74 -23.23 -11.55
N GLN A 88 9.46 -23.22 -11.15
CA GLN A 88 8.73 -24.44 -10.84
C GLN A 88 8.67 -25.41 -12.02
N ASP A 89 8.42 -24.90 -13.23
CA ASP A 89 8.41 -25.71 -14.45
C ASP A 89 9.79 -26.37 -14.69
N LEU A 90 10.87 -25.60 -14.57
CA LEU A 90 12.23 -26.10 -14.75
C LEU A 90 12.62 -27.13 -13.67
N GLU A 91 12.21 -26.92 -12.43
CA GLU A 91 12.44 -27.87 -11.33
C GLU A 91 11.71 -29.20 -11.58
N HIS A 92 10.48 -29.12 -12.08
CA HIS A 92 9.71 -30.29 -12.46
C HIS A 92 10.35 -31.05 -13.63
N ASP A 93 10.78 -30.35 -14.69
CA ASP A 93 11.48 -30.96 -15.84
C ASP A 93 12.79 -31.64 -15.41
N LEU A 94 13.56 -30.99 -14.54
CA LEU A 94 14.76 -31.58 -13.96
C LEU A 94 14.42 -32.85 -13.16
N GLY A 95 13.35 -32.82 -12.36
CA GLY A 95 12.87 -33.98 -11.62
C GLY A 95 12.50 -35.16 -12.54
N GLN A 96 11.83 -34.89 -13.66
CA GLN A 96 11.52 -35.91 -14.66
C GLN A 96 12.78 -36.51 -15.30
N ALA A 97 13.70 -35.66 -15.76
CA ALA A 97 14.95 -36.11 -16.37
C ALA A 97 15.79 -36.96 -15.42
N LEU A 98 15.87 -36.59 -14.13
CA LEU A 98 16.56 -37.38 -13.11
C LEU A 98 15.89 -38.74 -12.90
N ASN A 99 14.56 -38.79 -12.85
CA ASN A 99 13.81 -40.05 -12.74
C ASN A 99 14.04 -40.95 -13.95
N GLU A 100 14.05 -40.41 -15.16
CA GLU A 100 14.31 -41.16 -16.39
C GLU A 100 15.73 -41.74 -16.42
N VAL A 101 16.74 -40.94 -16.07
CA VAL A 101 18.13 -41.39 -15.96
C VAL A 101 18.26 -42.51 -14.91
N GLN A 102 17.59 -42.38 -13.76
CA GLN A 102 17.60 -43.42 -12.74
C GLN A 102 16.87 -44.70 -13.17
N ALA A 103 15.72 -44.58 -13.84
CA ALA A 103 14.94 -45.72 -14.34
C ALA A 103 15.72 -46.48 -15.43
N SER A 104 16.31 -45.73 -16.37
CA SER A 104 17.25 -46.24 -17.37
C SER A 104 18.43 -46.92 -16.69
N ARG A 105 18.99 -46.31 -15.63
CA ARG A 105 20.10 -46.86 -14.86
C ARG A 105 19.80 -48.21 -14.22
N LYS A 106 18.69 -48.29 -13.50
CA LYS A 106 18.22 -49.53 -12.87
C LYS A 106 17.99 -50.61 -13.93
N THR A 107 17.41 -50.25 -15.07
CA THR A 107 17.09 -51.19 -16.15
C THR A 107 18.35 -51.75 -16.81
N TRP A 108 19.30 -50.92 -17.24
CA TRP A 108 20.52 -51.43 -17.89
C TRP A 108 21.38 -52.22 -16.91
N PHE A 109 21.49 -51.76 -15.65
CA PHE A 109 22.27 -52.46 -14.64
C PHE A 109 21.69 -53.84 -14.33
N ASN A 110 20.36 -53.93 -14.14
CA ASN A 110 19.69 -55.21 -13.92
C ASN A 110 19.84 -56.15 -15.11
N ARG A 111 19.72 -55.64 -16.35
CA ARG A 111 19.84 -56.42 -17.57
C ARG A 111 21.27 -56.94 -17.79
N THR A 112 22.28 -56.12 -17.52
CA THR A 112 23.70 -56.52 -17.63
C THR A 112 24.10 -57.51 -16.55
N LEU A 113 23.73 -57.28 -15.28
CA LEU A 113 24.00 -58.25 -14.20
C LEU A 113 23.34 -59.60 -14.47
N SER A 114 22.08 -59.59 -14.93
CA SER A 114 21.36 -60.81 -15.28
C SER A 114 22.03 -61.55 -16.44
N SER A 115 22.51 -60.82 -17.45
CA SER A 115 23.22 -61.40 -18.61
C SER A 115 24.62 -61.93 -18.25
N ILE A 116 25.33 -61.29 -17.31
CA ILE A 116 26.61 -61.82 -16.82
C ILE A 116 26.36 -63.11 -16.03
N LYS A 117 25.36 -63.14 -15.14
CA LYS A 117 25.03 -64.32 -14.34
C LYS A 117 24.65 -65.54 -15.19
N THR A 118 24.03 -65.33 -16.35
CA THR A 118 23.72 -66.42 -17.30
C THR A 118 24.92 -66.84 -18.15
N VAL A 119 25.83 -65.92 -18.50
CA VAL A 119 27.04 -66.21 -19.28
C VAL A 119 28.15 -66.85 -18.42
N THR A 120 28.31 -66.45 -17.16
CA THR A 120 29.26 -67.07 -16.22
C THR A 120 28.65 -68.28 -15.52
N GLY A 121 27.84 -69.07 -16.22
CA GLY A 121 27.16 -70.25 -15.69
C GLY A 121 28.04 -71.06 -14.74
N VAL A 122 27.88 -70.82 -13.44
CA VAL A 122 28.17 -71.81 -12.41
C VAL A 122 27.09 -72.86 -12.62
N GLN A 123 27.43 -73.87 -13.42
CA GLN A 123 26.74 -75.14 -13.44
C GLN A 123 26.85 -75.76 -12.04
N GLY A 124 25.93 -75.41 -11.16
CA GLY A 124 25.56 -76.27 -10.04
C GLY A 124 24.80 -77.45 -10.61
N LYS A 125 25.53 -78.54 -10.87
CA LYS A 125 25.03 -79.85 -11.27
C LYS A 125 23.82 -80.27 -10.43
N GLU A 126 22.79 -80.74 -11.11
CA GLU A 126 21.79 -81.67 -10.57
C GLU A 126 22.50 -82.94 -10.05
N THR A 127 22.15 -83.42 -8.86
CA THR A 127 21.98 -84.86 -8.55
C THR A 127 21.23 -85.03 -7.22
N CYS A 128 20.46 -86.13 -7.17
CA CYS A 128 19.68 -86.71 -6.06
C CYS A 128 20.26 -86.59 -4.65
#